data_AF-A0A4P7WU89-F1
#
_entry.id   AF-A0A4P7WU89-F1
#
_cell.length_a   1.000
_cell.length_b   1.000
_cell.length_c   1.000
_cell.angle_alpha   90.00
_cell.angle_beta   90.00
_cell.angle_gamma   90.00
#
_symmetry.space_group_name_H-M   'P 1'
#
loop_
_entity.id
_entity.type
_entity.pdbx_description
1 polymer ?
#
loop_
_entity_poly.entity_id
_entity_poly.type
_entity_poly.pdbx_seq_one_letter_code
_entity_poly.pdbx_strand_id
1 'polypeptide(L)'
;MNKDIKKHIRILAEKFNHLIEYDKDILVLKNQMNDIRIWQEDKYDINVSFNLLDKHRHLKVKIDRTYDVLIELLRRQKNQDVELNSEMILTIKDWINEEGDFARQQLENLKKDLKTENIKYRELGGNRYEVEFYDGILILTDDLCFASSNVIKL
;
A
#
# COMPACT_ATOMS: atom_id res chain seq x y z
N MET A 1 1.21 16.43 5.07
CA MET A 1 0.75 15.03 4.94
C MET A 1 -0.03 14.61 6.19
N ASN A 2 -1.24 14.05 6.01
CA ASN A 2 -2.01 13.43 7.10
C ASN A 2 -1.13 12.44 7.89
N LYS A 3 -1.19 12.49 9.23
CA LYS A 3 -0.36 11.66 10.12
C LYS A 3 -0.56 10.16 9.89
N ASP A 4 -1.80 9.72 9.64
CA ASP A 4 -2.11 8.31 9.45
C ASP A 4 -1.53 7.78 8.14
N ILE A 5 -1.70 8.54 7.06
CA ILE A 5 -1.14 8.19 5.74
C ILE A 5 0.38 8.16 5.81
N LYS A 6 1.00 9.19 6.42
CA LYS A 6 2.45 9.20 6.62
C LYS A 6 2.91 7.97 7.40
N LYS A 7 2.15 7.52 8.41
CA LYS A 7 2.45 6.29 9.16
C LYS A 7 2.32 5.05 8.27
N HIS A 8 1.23 4.89 7.53
CA HIS A 8 1.02 3.75 6.64
C HIS A 8 2.12 3.65 5.57
N ILE A 9 2.49 4.77 4.94
CA ILE A 9 3.56 4.79 3.93
C ILE A 9 4.89 4.33 4.53
N ARG A 10 5.21 4.75 5.78
CA ARG A 10 6.42 4.28 6.45
C ARG A 10 6.41 2.77 6.70
N ILE A 11 5.26 2.24 7.14
CA ILE A 11 5.10 0.80 7.37
C ILE A 11 5.25 0.02 6.06
N LEU A 12 4.64 0.50 4.97
CA LEU A 12 4.81 -0.08 3.63
C LEU A 12 6.27 -0.04 3.17
N ALA A 13 6.94 1.11 3.34
CA ALA A 13 8.34 1.25 2.97
C ALA A 13 9.23 0.26 3.73
N GLU A 14 9.01 0.10 5.04
CA GLU A 14 9.73 -0.90 5.84
C GLU A 14 9.47 -2.32 5.33
N LYS A 15 8.21 -2.68 5.10
CA LYS A 15 7.82 -4.01 4.60
C LYS A 15 8.51 -4.35 3.27
N PHE A 16 8.57 -3.39 2.36
CA PHE A 16 9.19 -3.58 1.04
C PHE A 16 10.67 -3.17 1.01
N ASN A 17 11.34 -3.11 2.17
CA ASN A 17 12.77 -2.84 2.30
C ASN A 17 13.25 -1.55 1.62
N HIS A 18 12.48 -0.47 1.75
CA HIS A 18 12.88 0.87 1.33
C HIS A 18 13.38 1.68 2.53
N LEU A 19 14.53 2.33 2.35
CA LEU A 19 15.04 3.35 3.23
C LEU A 19 14.13 4.57 3.20
N ILE A 20 13.92 5.18 4.37
CA ILE A 20 13.04 6.32 4.53
C ILE A 20 13.90 7.54 4.89
N GLU A 21 13.84 8.56 4.06
CA GLU A 21 14.50 9.85 4.27
C GLU A 21 13.45 10.98 4.31
N TYR A 22 13.81 12.09 4.95
CA TYR A 22 12.97 13.27 5.04
C TYR A 22 13.72 14.46 4.44
N ASP A 23 13.13 15.07 3.41
CA ASP A 23 13.58 16.34 2.85
C ASP A 23 12.47 17.38 3.00
N LYS A 24 12.55 18.19 4.07
CA LYS A 24 11.49 19.14 4.46
C LYS A 24 10.13 18.44 4.59
N ASP A 25 9.18 18.78 3.73
CA ASP A 25 7.82 18.23 3.68
C ASP A 25 7.67 17.01 2.75
N ILE A 26 8.78 16.57 2.16
CA ILE A 26 8.84 15.45 1.23
C ILE A 26 9.31 14.20 1.97
N LEU A 27 8.53 13.14 1.85
CA LEU A 27 8.93 11.79 2.25
C LEU A 27 9.63 11.13 1.08
N VAL A 28 10.87 10.68 1.28
CA VAL A 28 11.68 10.06 0.24
C VAL A 28 11.88 8.59 0.59
N LEU A 29 11.48 7.70 -0.31
CA LEU A 29 11.60 6.24 -0.16
C LEU A 29 12.61 5.74 -1.19
N LYS A 30 13.67 5.08 -0.74
CA LYS A 30 14.75 4.62 -1.61
C LYS A 30 15.06 3.15 -1.44
N ASN A 31 15.35 2.48 -2.54
CA ASN A 31 16.08 1.21 -2.51
C ASN A 31 17.06 1.19 -3.70
N GLN A 32 17.62 0.02 -4.05
CA GLN A 32 18.56 -0.09 -5.18
C GLN A 32 17.98 0.31 -6.54
N MET A 33 16.65 0.31 -6.68
CA MET A 33 15.94 0.58 -7.93
C MET A 33 15.05 1.82 -7.85
N ASN A 34 14.49 2.13 -6.68
CA ASN A 34 13.51 3.17 -6.45
C ASN A 34 14.14 4.40 -5.80
N ASP A 35 13.81 5.57 -6.33
CA ASP A 35 13.82 6.86 -5.65
C ASP A 35 12.41 7.44 -5.83
N ILE A 36 11.60 7.34 -4.77
CA ILE A 36 10.21 7.78 -4.75
C ILE A 36 10.10 8.95 -3.79
N ARG A 37 9.53 10.06 -4.23
CA ARG A 37 9.31 11.28 -3.46
C ARG A 37 7.82 11.55 -3.35
N ILE A 38 7.35 11.76 -2.13
CA ILE A 38 5.93 11.85 -1.81
C ILE A 38 5.70 13.11 -0.99
N TRP A 39 4.81 13.98 -1.44
CA TRP A 39 4.40 15.17 -0.69
C TRP A 39 2.92 15.45 -0.91
N GLN A 40 2.29 16.07 0.09
CA GLN A 40 0.88 16.44 0.01
C GLN A 40 0.78 17.82 -0.64
N GLU A 41 0.02 17.93 -1.74
CA GLU A 41 -0.28 19.21 -2.40
C GLU A 41 -1.35 19.98 -1.60
N ASP A 42 -2.46 19.29 -1.32
CA ASP A 42 -3.63 19.82 -0.62
C ASP A 42 -4.33 18.73 0.19
N LYS A 43 -5.51 19.03 0.76
CA LYS A 43 -6.25 18.08 1.63
C LYS A 43 -6.74 16.81 0.91
N TYR A 44 -6.79 16.79 -0.42
CA TYR A 44 -7.34 15.70 -1.23
C TYR A 44 -6.29 15.00 -2.08
N ASP A 45 -5.20 15.68 -2.42
CA ASP A 45 -4.22 15.18 -3.38
C ASP A 45 -2.81 15.01 -2.80
N ILE A 46 -2.15 13.95 -3.25
CA ILE A 46 -0.75 13.62 -2.98
C ILE A 46 -0.01 13.60 -4.32
N ASN A 47 1.18 14.20 -4.35
CA ASN A 47 2.10 14.02 -5.47
C ASN A 47 3.07 12.89 -5.16
N VAL A 48 3.28 12.05 -6.16
CA VAL A 48 4.27 10.99 -6.17
C VAL A 48 5.19 11.24 -7.36
N SER A 49 6.47 11.50 -7.09
CA SER A 49 7.52 11.51 -8.10
C SER A 49 8.37 10.27 -7.96
N PHE A 50 8.75 9.64 -9.07
CA PHE A 50 9.62 8.48 -9.04
C PHE A 50 10.57 8.45 -10.23
N ASN A 51 11.72 7.82 -10.05
CA ASN A 51 12.64 7.58 -11.14
C ASN A 51 12.07 6.55 -12.13
N LEU A 52 12.10 6.92 -13.42
CA LEU A 52 11.71 6.10 -14.56
C LEU A 52 12.76 6.27 -15.66
N LEU A 53 13.49 5.20 -15.95
CA LEU A 53 14.68 5.23 -16.83
C LEU A 53 15.64 6.36 -16.41
N ASP A 54 15.90 7.32 -17.30
CA ASP A 54 16.78 8.48 -17.08
C ASP A 54 16.03 9.75 -16.69
N LYS A 55 14.76 9.65 -16.29
CA LYS A 55 13.90 10.79 -15.94
C LYS A 55 13.15 10.56 -14.64
N HIS A 56 12.54 11.62 -14.13
CA HIS A 56 11.53 11.53 -13.08
C HIS A 56 10.14 11.64 -13.69
N ARG A 57 9.27 10.69 -13.38
CA ARG A 57 7.84 10.84 -13.62
C ARG A 57 7.20 11.51 -12.40
N HIS A 58 6.13 12.26 -12.65
CA HIS A 58 5.34 12.93 -11.63
C HIS A 58 3.87 12.54 -11.82
N LEU A 59 3.26 12.01 -10.76
CA LEU A 59 1.84 11.68 -10.70
C LEU A 59 1.18 12.47 -9.58
N LYS A 60 0.08 13.14 -9.89
CA LYS A 60 -0.82 13.72 -8.89
C LYS A 60 -1.97 12.75 -8.69
N VAL A 61 -2.14 12.25 -7.47
CA VAL A 61 -3.11 11.20 -7.14
C VAL A 61 -3.98 11.63 -5.99
N LYS A 62 -5.23 11.18 -6.00
CA LYS A 62 -6.10 11.35 -4.84
C LYS A 62 -5.56 10.57 -3.65
N ILE A 63 -5.81 11.09 -2.46
CA ILE A 63 -5.34 10.55 -1.18
C ILE A 63 -5.75 9.09 -0.95
N ASP A 64 -6.94 8.72 -1.43
CA ASP A 64 -7.53 7.39 -1.34
C ASP A 64 -6.95 6.40 -2.36
N ARG A 65 -6.30 6.89 -3.43
CA ARG A 65 -5.60 6.10 -4.45
C ARG A 65 -4.10 6.00 -4.25
N THR A 66 -3.58 6.69 -3.25
CA THR A 66 -2.14 6.78 -3.04
C THR A 66 -1.53 5.40 -2.76
N TYR A 67 -2.24 4.51 -2.06
CA TYR A 67 -1.71 3.19 -1.74
C TYR A 67 -1.50 2.30 -2.95
N ASP A 68 -2.37 2.38 -3.96
CA ASP A 68 -2.25 1.58 -5.18
C ASP A 68 -0.94 1.86 -5.92
N VAL A 69 -0.70 3.14 -6.22
CA VAL A 69 0.55 3.60 -6.85
C VAL A 69 1.76 3.25 -6.01
N LEU A 70 1.69 3.44 -4.69
CA LEU A 70 2.82 3.15 -3.83
C LEU A 70 3.11 1.65 -3.74
N ILE A 71 2.10 0.79 -3.62
CA ILE A 71 2.31 -0.65 -3.58
C ILE A 71 2.94 -1.14 -4.89
N GLU A 72 2.46 -0.64 -6.04
CA GLU A 72 3.04 -0.98 -7.34
C GLU A 72 4.50 -0.53 -7.45
N LEU A 73 4.82 0.72 -7.09
CA LEU A 73 6.18 1.23 -7.09
C LEU A 73 7.09 0.47 -6.11
N LEU A 74 6.61 0.16 -4.91
CA LEU A 74 7.38 -0.52 -3.87
C LEU A 74 7.63 -2.01 -4.21
N ARG A 75 6.70 -2.66 -4.93
CA ARG A 75 6.84 -4.06 -5.40
C ARG A 75 7.59 -4.19 -6.73
N ARG A 76 7.75 -3.10 -7.49
CA ARG A 76 8.33 -3.13 -8.85
C ARG A 76 9.66 -3.90 -8.84
N GLN A 77 9.88 -4.70 -9.88
CA GLN A 77 11.13 -5.46 -10.10
C GLN A 77 11.90 -4.98 -11.34
N LYS A 78 11.26 -4.12 -12.12
CA LYS A 78 11.80 -3.53 -13.35
C LYS A 78 11.51 -2.03 -13.34
N ASN A 79 12.33 -1.28 -14.04
CA ASN A 79 12.13 0.16 -14.23
C ASN A 79 11.03 0.40 -15.27
N GLN A 80 9.80 0.06 -14.89
CA GLN A 80 8.58 0.21 -15.67
C GLN A 80 7.75 1.36 -15.12
N ASP A 81 6.90 1.88 -15.98
CA ASP A 81 5.99 2.94 -15.60
C ASP A 81 4.80 2.39 -14.80
N VAL A 82 4.14 3.26 -14.04
CA VAL A 82 2.97 2.91 -13.21
C VAL A 82 1.73 3.59 -13.77
N GLU A 83 0.67 2.82 -13.96
CA GLU A 83 -0.63 3.33 -14.39
C GLU A 83 -1.58 3.43 -13.19
N LEU A 84 -2.49 4.39 -13.24
CA LEU A 84 -3.55 4.45 -12.24
C LEU A 84 -4.60 3.40 -12.59
N ASN A 85 -4.80 2.43 -11.71
CA ASN A 85 -5.84 1.43 -11.89
C ASN A 85 -7.24 1.99 -11.60
N SER A 86 -8.22 1.12 -11.83
CA SER A 86 -9.67 1.22 -11.60
C SER A 86 -10.18 2.27 -10.59
N GLU A 87 -11.36 2.83 -10.84
CA GLU A 87 -12.09 3.70 -9.90
C GLU A 87 -12.69 2.99 -8.67
N MET A 88 -12.44 1.70 -8.44
CA MET A 88 -12.92 1.00 -7.24
C MET A 88 -11.77 0.78 -6.25
N ILE A 89 -11.94 1.14 -4.97
CA ILE A 89 -10.93 0.90 -3.92
C ILE A 89 -11.31 -0.38 -3.20
N LEU A 90 -10.35 -1.30 -3.07
CA LEU A 90 -10.59 -2.56 -2.39
C LEU A 90 -10.85 -2.36 -0.89
N THR A 91 -11.92 -2.96 -0.39
CA THR A 91 -12.26 -2.96 1.04
C THR A 91 -12.24 -4.37 1.62
N ILE A 92 -12.18 -4.48 2.95
CA ILE A 92 -12.32 -5.78 3.65
C ILE A 92 -13.65 -6.46 3.27
N LYS A 93 -14.72 -5.68 3.03
CA LYS A 93 -16.02 -6.22 2.65
C LYS A 93 -15.94 -6.89 1.27
N ASP A 94 -15.23 -6.27 0.33
CA ASP A 94 -15.05 -6.83 -1.02
C ASP A 94 -14.24 -8.12 -0.96
N TRP A 95 -13.17 -8.15 -0.14
CA TRP A 95 -12.41 -9.38 0.12
C TRP A 95 -13.29 -10.51 0.67
N ILE A 96 -14.11 -10.22 1.68
CA ILE A 96 -15.03 -11.20 2.27
C ILE A 96 -16.10 -11.65 1.27
N ASN A 97 -16.58 -10.77 0.39
CA ASN A 97 -17.60 -11.12 -0.59
C ASN A 97 -17.04 -12.05 -1.67
N GLU A 98 -15.80 -11.82 -2.10
CA GLU A 98 -15.15 -12.61 -3.14
C GLU A 98 -14.64 -13.96 -2.62
N GLU A 99 -13.94 -13.96 -1.47
CA GLU A 99 -13.28 -15.16 -0.93
C GLU A 99 -14.16 -15.92 0.08
N GLY A 100 -15.30 -15.37 0.47
CA GLY A 100 -16.31 -16.02 1.30
C GLY A 100 -15.87 -16.34 2.73
N ASP A 101 -16.23 -17.53 3.21
CA ASP A 101 -15.98 -17.94 4.61
C ASP A 101 -14.49 -18.08 4.93
N PHE A 102 -13.65 -18.35 3.92
CA PHE A 102 -12.20 -18.38 4.08
C PHE A 102 -11.68 -17.03 4.61
N ALA A 103 -11.97 -15.93 3.92
CA ALA A 103 -11.55 -14.60 4.33
C ALA A 103 -12.09 -14.20 5.71
N ARG A 104 -13.35 -14.56 6.01
CA ARG A 104 -13.94 -14.31 7.33
C ARG A 104 -13.15 -15.01 8.44
N GLN A 105 -12.86 -16.30 8.28
CA GLN A 105 -12.10 -17.06 9.26
C GLN A 105 -10.68 -16.52 9.44
N GLN A 106 -10.00 -16.17 8.34
CA GLN A 106 -8.65 -15.59 8.40
C GLN A 106 -8.64 -14.28 9.18
N LEU A 107 -9.60 -13.39 8.92
CA LEU A 107 -9.71 -12.12 9.64
C LEU A 107 -10.04 -12.31 11.12
N GLU A 108 -10.95 -13.22 11.46
CA GLU A 108 -11.30 -13.52 12.85
C GLU A 108 -10.13 -14.12 13.62
N ASN A 109 -9.38 -15.05 13.01
CA ASN A 109 -8.20 -15.65 13.61
C ASN A 109 -7.12 -14.60 13.86
N LEU A 110 -6.82 -13.74 12.88
CA LEU A 110 -5.91 -12.62 13.08
C LEU A 110 -6.33 -11.72 14.25
N LYS A 111 -7.61 -11.35 14.33
CA LYS A 111 -8.13 -10.50 15.43
C LYS A 111 -8.06 -11.17 16.80
N LYS A 112 -8.19 -12.50 16.88
CA LYS A 112 -8.01 -13.25 18.13
C LYS A 112 -6.55 -13.23 18.53
N ASP A 113 -5.67 -13.55 17.60
CA ASP A 113 -4.25 -13.71 17.92
C ASP A 113 -3.59 -12.37 18.25
N LEU A 114 -4.02 -11.26 17.64
CA LEU A 114 -3.54 -9.92 17.99
C LEU A 114 -3.88 -9.49 19.43
N LYS A 115 -4.80 -10.18 20.11
CA LYS A 115 -5.09 -9.93 21.54
C LYS A 115 -4.13 -10.67 22.47
N THR A 116 -3.50 -11.73 21.99
CA THR A 116 -2.69 -12.65 22.79
C THR A 116 -1.21 -12.61 22.42
N GLU A 117 -0.89 -12.18 21.20
CA GLU A 117 0.44 -12.24 20.62
C GLU A 117 0.82 -10.91 19.96
N ASN A 118 2.13 -10.63 19.94
CA ASN A 118 2.68 -9.51 19.18
C ASN A 118 3.03 -9.96 17.75
N ILE A 119 2.00 -10.11 16.92
CA ILE A 119 2.17 -10.49 15.52
C ILE A 119 2.62 -9.26 14.73
N LYS A 120 3.77 -9.35 14.07
CA LYS A 120 4.26 -8.31 13.15
C LYS A 120 3.82 -8.55 11.70
N TYR A 121 3.71 -9.80 11.27
CA TYR A 121 3.36 -10.16 9.90
C TYR A 121 2.49 -11.41 9.87
N ARG A 122 1.50 -11.42 8.97
CA ARG A 122 0.74 -12.62 8.61
C ARG A 122 0.17 -12.49 7.22
N GLU A 123 0.39 -13.50 6.40
CA GLU A 123 -0.33 -13.68 5.14
C GLU A 123 -1.73 -14.22 5.43
N LEU A 124 -2.78 -13.55 4.95
CA LEU A 124 -4.17 -14.02 5.06
C LEU A 124 -4.61 -14.69 3.76
N GLY A 125 -4.00 -14.32 2.64
CA GLY A 125 -4.23 -14.90 1.32
C GLY A 125 -5.57 -14.50 0.71
N GLY A 126 -5.94 -15.24 -0.33
CA GLY A 126 -7.11 -15.07 -1.19
C GLY A 126 -6.76 -15.51 -2.61
N ASN A 127 -7.76 -15.86 -3.41
CA ASN A 127 -7.54 -16.31 -4.79
C ASN A 127 -7.47 -15.15 -5.79
N ARG A 128 -8.28 -14.12 -5.58
CA ARG A 128 -8.30 -12.90 -6.41
C ARG A 128 -7.72 -11.72 -5.65
N TYR A 129 -8.10 -11.60 -4.38
CA TYR A 129 -7.63 -10.53 -3.53
C TYR A 129 -6.60 -11.06 -2.54
N GLU A 130 -5.34 -10.72 -2.77
CA GLU A 130 -4.26 -10.97 -1.83
C GLU A 130 -4.41 -10.02 -0.64
N VAL A 131 -4.53 -10.58 0.57
CA VAL A 131 -4.53 -9.80 1.81
C VAL A 131 -3.44 -10.26 2.75
N GLU A 132 -2.72 -9.29 3.30
CA GLU A 132 -1.68 -9.52 4.28
C GLU A 132 -1.75 -8.48 5.39
N PHE A 133 -1.35 -8.90 6.58
CA PHE A 133 -1.20 -8.05 7.75
C PHE A 133 0.29 -7.76 7.98
N TYR A 134 0.63 -6.49 8.19
CA TYR A 134 1.97 -6.08 8.57
C TYR A 134 1.92 -4.88 9.53
N ASP A 135 2.52 -5.01 10.71
CA ASP A 135 2.71 -3.97 11.72
C ASP A 135 1.47 -3.08 11.98
N GLY A 136 0.30 -3.72 12.15
CA GLY A 136 -0.95 -3.04 12.49
C GLY A 136 -1.77 -2.53 11.31
N ILE A 137 -1.35 -2.80 10.07
CA ILE A 137 -2.14 -2.51 8.87
C ILE A 137 -2.45 -3.80 8.09
N LEU A 138 -3.62 -3.84 7.46
CA LEU A 138 -3.94 -4.74 6.37
C LEU A 138 -3.58 -4.07 5.05
N ILE A 139 -2.94 -4.83 4.18
CA ILE A 139 -2.61 -4.46 2.80
C ILE A 139 -3.46 -5.36 1.93
N LEU A 140 -4.32 -4.77 1.11
CA LEU A 140 -5.22 -5.47 0.22
C LEU A 140 -4.82 -5.14 -1.21
N THR A 141 -4.53 -6.17 -2.02
CA THR A 141 -4.16 -6.03 -3.43
C THR A 141 -5.07 -6.91 -4.29
N ASP A 142 -5.31 -6.49 -5.53
CA ASP A 142 -6.07 -7.26 -6.53
C ASP A 142 -5.12 -7.74 -7.62
N ASP A 143 -4.93 -9.07 -7.70
CA ASP A 143 -4.01 -9.68 -8.65
C ASP A 143 -4.45 -9.48 -10.11
N LEU A 144 -5.74 -9.24 -10.33
CA LEU A 144 -6.32 -9.01 -11.64
C LEU A 144 -6.43 -7.52 -12.00
N CYS A 145 -5.96 -6.62 -11.12
CA CYS A 145 -5.95 -5.17 -11.33
C CYS A 145 -7.34 -4.55 -11.63
N PHE A 146 -8.44 -5.18 -11.19
CA PHE A 146 -9.80 -4.63 -11.35
C PHE A 146 -10.18 -3.63 -10.25
N ALA A 147 -9.50 -3.66 -9.11
CA ALA A 147 -9.65 -2.73 -8.01
C ALA A 147 -8.29 -2.13 -7.63
N SER A 148 -8.28 -0.85 -7.24
CA SER A 148 -7.12 -0.24 -6.61
C SER A 148 -6.84 -0.88 -5.25
N SER A 149 -5.57 -1.18 -5.02
CA SER A 149 -5.05 -1.65 -3.76
C SER A 149 -5.29 -0.64 -2.64
N ASN A 150 -5.38 -1.12 -1.42
CA ASN A 150 -5.70 -0.29 -0.26
C ASN A 150 -4.95 -0.73 1.00
N VAL A 151 -4.80 0.21 1.93
CA VAL A 151 -4.23 -0.03 3.24
C VAL A 151 -5.20 0.40 4.32
N ILE A 152 -5.56 -0.54 5.19
CA ILE A 152 -6.56 -0.34 6.24
C ILE A 152 -5.90 -0.64 7.59
N LYS A 153 -6.00 0.30 8.53
CA LYS A 153 -5.58 0.05 9.90
C LYS A 153 -6.54 -0.94 10.56
N LEU A 154 -5.98 -1.96 11.23
CA LEU A 154 -6.75 -2.91 12.04
C LEU A 154 -6.91 -2.46 13.49
#